data_AF-X5QTK7-F1
#
_entry.id   AF-X5QTK7-F1
#
_cell.length_a   1.000
_cell.length_b   1.000
_cell.length_c   1.000
_cell.angle_alpha   90.00
_cell.angle_beta   90.00
_cell.angle_gamma   90.00
#
_symmetry.space_group_name_H-M   'P 1'
#
loop_
_entity.id
_entity.type
_entity.pdbx_description
1 polymer ?
#
loop_
_entity_poly.entity_id
_entity_poly.type
_entity_poly.pdbx_seq_one_letter_code
_entity_poly.pdbx_strand_id
1 'polypeptide(L)'
;MTLDDYNSFCASLPSATHVVQWGGAHVWKVGGKVFAIGGWSEGKEPFVTFKCSDIAYDVLREQPGLRPAPYLASRGMKWIQRQTGESMDDGALKDYLRESHRLVVLKLTKKARKELGLAAG
;
A
#
# COMPACT_ATOMS: atom_id res chain seq x y z
N MET A 1 -5.13 2.95 12.92
CA MET A 1 -3.75 2.39 12.95
C MET A 1 -2.74 3.49 13.22
N THR A 2 -1.70 3.25 14.03
CA THR A 2 -0.59 4.23 14.18
C THR A 2 0.43 4.11 13.04
N LEU A 3 1.35 5.07 12.91
CA LEU A 3 2.45 5.00 11.94
C LEU A 3 3.42 3.85 12.25
N ASP A 4 3.65 3.55 13.53
CA ASP A 4 4.51 2.45 13.95
C ASP A 4 3.89 1.09 13.65
N ASP A 5 2.57 0.95 13.86
CA ASP A 5 1.82 -0.26 13.47
C ASP A 5 1.88 -0.49 11.96
N TYR A 6 1.70 0.60 11.18
CA TYR A 6 1.80 0.58 9.73
C TYR A 6 3.18 0.09 9.27
N ASN A 7 4.25 0.72 9.79
CA ASN A 7 5.62 0.39 9.41
C ASN A 7 5.98 -1.04 9.84
N SER A 8 5.59 -1.44 11.05
CA SER A 8 5.84 -2.79 11.56
C SER A 8 5.14 -3.85 10.69
N PHE A 9 3.90 -3.61 10.28
CA PHE A 9 3.19 -4.52 9.39
C PHE A 9 3.87 -4.61 8.02
N CYS A 10 4.18 -3.47 7.38
CA CYS A 10 4.84 -3.49 6.08
C CYS A 10 6.24 -4.11 6.12
N ALA A 11 6.98 -3.95 7.23
CA ALA A 11 8.28 -4.60 7.46
C ALA A 11 8.18 -6.13 7.50
N SER A 12 7.04 -6.66 7.98
CA SER A 12 6.82 -8.10 8.06
C SER A 12 6.58 -8.77 6.70
N LEU A 13 6.32 -8.00 5.65
CA LEU A 13 6.03 -8.55 4.32
C LEU A 13 7.31 -9.01 3.61
N PRO A 14 7.29 -10.15 2.90
CA PRO A 14 8.48 -10.73 2.28
C PRO A 14 9.20 -9.76 1.33
N SER A 15 10.52 -9.62 1.51
CA SER A 15 11.39 -8.81 0.66
C SER A 15 10.92 -7.35 0.50
N ALA A 16 10.21 -6.83 1.51
CA ALA A 16 9.83 -5.44 1.60
C ALA A 16 11.01 -4.57 2.03
N THR A 17 11.07 -3.37 1.47
CA THR A 17 12.10 -2.36 1.75
C THR A 17 11.42 -1.03 2.04
N HIS A 18 12.05 -0.23 2.90
CA HIS A 18 11.50 1.01 3.41
C HIS A 18 12.40 2.18 3.10
N VAL A 19 11.80 3.31 2.71
CA VAL A 19 12.49 4.59 2.57
C VAL A 19 11.55 5.73 2.97
N VAL A 20 12.08 6.73 3.66
CA VAL A 20 11.34 7.98 3.93
C VAL A 20 11.67 8.97 2.82
N GLN A 21 10.68 9.39 2.04
CA GLN A 21 10.86 10.29 0.90
C GLN A 21 9.61 11.15 0.67
N TRP A 22 9.66 12.06 -0.31
CA TRP A 22 8.55 12.93 -0.71
C TRP A 22 8.02 13.82 0.43
N GLY A 23 8.92 14.38 1.24
CA GLY A 23 8.52 15.25 2.35
C GLY A 23 8.00 14.46 3.56
N GLY A 24 8.69 13.37 3.92
CA GLY A 24 8.46 12.65 5.18
C GLY A 24 7.54 11.43 5.08
N ALA A 25 7.12 11.01 3.89
CA ALA A 25 6.30 9.80 3.77
C ALA A 25 7.12 8.52 3.84
N HIS A 26 6.56 7.54 4.53
CA HIS A 26 7.06 6.19 4.66
C HIS A 26 6.66 5.38 3.43
N VAL A 27 7.61 5.16 2.53
CA VAL A 27 7.36 4.48 1.26
C VAL A 27 7.90 3.07 1.32
N TRP A 28 7.00 2.12 1.12
CA TRP A 28 7.28 0.70 1.14
C TRP A 28 7.29 0.10 -0.26
N LYS A 29 8.34 -0.66 -0.55
CA LYS A 29 8.64 -1.21 -1.88
C LYS A 29 8.96 -2.70 -1.81
N VAL A 30 8.66 -3.43 -2.89
CA VAL A 30 9.11 -4.80 -3.12
C VAL A 30 9.74 -4.89 -4.52
N GLY A 31 10.96 -5.41 -4.60
CA GLY A 31 11.74 -5.42 -5.86
C GLY A 31 11.88 -4.03 -6.49
N GLY A 32 12.07 -2.99 -5.67
CA GLY A 32 12.19 -1.59 -6.10
C GLY A 32 10.89 -0.91 -6.51
N LYS A 33 9.74 -1.60 -6.52
CA LYS A 33 8.43 -1.05 -6.88
C LYS A 33 7.59 -0.75 -5.64
N VAL A 34 6.96 0.42 -5.59
CA VAL A 34 6.12 0.86 -4.46
C VAL A 34 4.85 0.00 -4.38
N PHE A 35 4.50 -0.42 -3.17
CA PHE A 35 3.21 -1.06 -2.86
C PHE A 35 2.41 -0.29 -1.79
N ALA A 36 3.06 0.47 -0.91
CA ALA A 36 2.35 1.26 0.08
C ALA A 36 3.09 2.56 0.40
N ILE A 37 2.32 3.59 0.78
CA ILE A 37 2.83 4.88 1.23
C ILE A 37 2.02 5.32 2.45
N GLY A 38 2.68 5.60 3.57
CA GLY A 38 2.07 6.13 4.78
C GLY A 38 2.61 7.52 5.12
N GLY A 39 1.75 8.44 5.55
CA GLY A 39 2.17 9.77 6.04
C GLY A 39 1.15 10.89 5.78
N TRP A 40 1.61 12.13 5.95
CA TRP A 40 0.89 13.39 5.66
C TRP A 40 -0.51 13.52 6.28
N SER A 41 -0.72 12.98 7.48
CA SER A 41 -1.94 13.22 8.23
C SER A 41 -1.77 14.41 9.16
N GLU A 42 -2.84 15.20 9.31
CA GLU A 42 -2.96 16.27 10.31
C GLU A 42 -3.47 15.73 11.67
N GLY A 43 -3.76 14.43 11.76
CA GLY A 43 -4.29 13.74 12.95
C GLY A 43 -3.40 12.59 13.44
N LYS A 44 -3.94 11.78 14.37
CA LYS A 44 -3.21 10.67 15.02
C LYS A 44 -2.98 9.45 14.10
N GLU A 45 -3.82 9.25 13.09
CA GLU A 45 -3.69 8.15 12.12
C GLU A 45 -3.04 8.64 10.83
N PRO A 46 -2.02 7.96 10.28
CA PRO A 46 -1.45 8.35 9.00
C PRO A 46 -2.46 8.11 7.87
N PHE A 47 -2.40 8.94 6.82
CA PHE A 47 -3.04 8.54 5.58
C PHE A 47 -2.22 7.41 4.97
N VAL A 48 -2.91 6.36 4.52
CA VAL A 48 -2.26 5.18 3.94
C VAL A 48 -2.77 4.96 2.53
N THR A 49 -1.85 5.07 1.58
CA THR A 49 -2.09 4.84 0.15
C THR A 49 -1.57 3.46 -0.23
N PHE A 50 -2.41 2.64 -0.85
CA PHE A 50 -2.07 1.27 -1.26
C PHE A 50 -2.63 0.94 -2.64
N LYS A 51 -2.00 -0.04 -3.30
CA LYS A 51 -2.44 -0.54 -4.59
C LYS A 51 -3.58 -1.53 -4.39
N CYS A 52 -4.60 -1.45 -5.24
CA CYS A 52 -5.72 -2.37 -5.22
C CYS A 52 -6.00 -2.96 -6.61
N SER A 53 -6.84 -3.99 -6.69
CA SER A 53 -7.38 -4.50 -7.94
C SER A 53 -8.40 -3.52 -8.53
N ASP A 54 -8.81 -3.73 -9.78
CA ASP A 54 -9.85 -2.91 -10.42
C ASP A 54 -11.18 -3.01 -9.66
N ILE A 55 -11.60 -4.23 -9.31
CA ILE A 55 -12.82 -4.48 -8.53
C ILE A 55 -12.77 -3.78 -7.18
N ALA A 56 -11.67 -3.92 -6.44
CA ALA A 56 -11.54 -3.28 -5.14
C ALA A 56 -11.51 -1.75 -5.27
N TYR A 57 -10.90 -1.21 -6.33
CA TYR A 57 -10.90 0.23 -6.56
C TYR A 57 -12.30 0.79 -6.75
N ASP A 58 -13.12 0.13 -7.57
CA ASP A 58 -14.48 0.58 -7.88
C ASP A 58 -15.38 0.56 -6.64
N VAL A 59 -15.20 -0.42 -5.74
CA VAL A 59 -15.92 -0.49 -4.46
C VAL A 59 -15.42 0.56 -3.46
N LEU A 60 -14.10 0.69 -3.31
CA LEU A 60 -13.50 1.48 -2.23
C LEU A 60 -13.51 2.99 -2.49
N ARG A 61 -13.47 3.42 -3.76
CA ARG A 61 -13.38 4.85 -4.11
C ARG A 61 -14.60 5.67 -3.69
N GLU A 62 -15.72 5.01 -3.40
CA GLU A 62 -17.00 5.63 -3.01
C GLU A 62 -17.27 5.52 -1.50
N GLN A 63 -16.41 4.82 -0.75
CA GLN A 63 -16.64 4.62 0.68
C GLN A 63 -16.16 5.81 1.51
N PRO A 64 -16.89 6.18 2.57
CA PRO A 64 -16.45 7.17 3.54
C PRO A 64 -15.04 6.90 4.09
N GLY A 65 -14.25 7.96 4.26
CA GLY A 65 -12.88 7.85 4.73
C GLY A 65 -11.87 7.32 3.70
N LEU A 66 -12.30 6.99 2.48
CA LEU A 66 -11.45 6.53 1.38
C LEU A 66 -11.54 7.47 0.18
N ARG A 67 -10.45 7.57 -0.59
CA ARG A 67 -10.46 8.29 -1.87
C ARG A 67 -9.44 7.71 -2.87
N PRO A 68 -9.63 7.95 -4.17
CA PRO A 68 -8.55 7.76 -5.15
C PRO A 68 -7.29 8.55 -4.76
N ALA A 69 -6.12 7.92 -4.88
CA ALA A 69 -4.86 8.57 -4.56
C ALA A 69 -4.53 9.69 -5.59
N PRO A 70 -4.48 10.98 -5.21
CA PRO A 70 -4.48 12.11 -6.17
C PRO A 70 -3.37 12.05 -7.23
N TYR A 71 -2.15 11.63 -6.85
CA TYR A 71 -0.98 11.63 -7.73
C TYR A 71 -0.73 10.31 -8.46
N LEU A 72 -1.32 9.20 -7.98
CA LEU A 72 -1.11 7.87 -8.55
C LEU A 72 -2.27 7.46 -9.46
N ALA A 73 -3.50 7.93 -9.18
CA ALA A 73 -4.68 7.66 -9.98
C ALA A 73 -4.60 8.29 -11.38
N SER A 74 -3.95 9.46 -11.51
CA SER A 74 -3.77 10.16 -12.80
C SER A 74 -2.94 9.40 -13.83
N ARG A 75 -2.20 8.35 -13.41
CA ARG A 75 -1.41 7.47 -14.29
C ARG A 75 -2.14 6.18 -14.68
N GLY A 76 -3.47 6.14 -14.55
CA GLY A 76 -4.29 4.95 -14.82
C GLY A 76 -4.08 3.81 -13.81
N MET A 77 -3.37 4.06 -12.72
CA MET A 77 -3.11 3.05 -11.70
C MET A 77 -4.20 3.07 -10.63
N LYS A 78 -4.72 1.89 -10.29
CA LYS A 78 -5.70 1.72 -9.21
C LYS A 78 -5.03 1.78 -7.83
N TRP A 79 -5.20 2.93 -7.17
CA TRP A 79 -4.68 3.20 -5.83
C TRP A 79 -5.73 3.93 -5.01
N ILE A 80 -5.91 3.49 -3.78
CA ILE A 80 -6.80 4.10 -2.80
C ILE A 80 -5.93 4.67 -1.67
N GLN A 81 -6.33 5.83 -1.16
CA GLN A 81 -5.85 6.39 0.08
C GLN A 81 -6.94 6.27 1.14
N ARG A 82 -6.61 5.59 2.24
CA ARG A 82 -7.39 5.63 3.48
C ARG A 82 -7.01 6.90 4.25
N GLN A 83 -7.99 7.76 4.48
CA GLN A 83 -7.87 8.99 5.25
C GLN A 83 -8.32 8.79 6.70
N THR A 84 -9.36 7.98 6.91
CA THR A 84 -9.90 7.64 8.24
C THR A 84 -10.27 6.15 8.30
N GLY A 85 -10.53 5.64 9.50
CA GLY A 85 -10.97 4.26 9.71
C GLY A 85 -12.46 3.99 9.55
N GLU A 86 -13.22 4.95 9.02
CA GLU A 86 -14.69 4.91 9.03
C GLU A 86 -15.29 3.70 8.28
N SER A 87 -14.84 3.46 7.04
CA SER A 87 -15.27 2.30 6.25
C SER A 87 -14.20 1.22 6.09
N MET A 88 -13.03 1.43 6.70
CA MET A 88 -11.92 0.48 6.65
C MET A 88 -11.17 0.50 7.98
N ASP A 89 -11.42 -0.51 8.80
CA ASP A 89 -10.66 -0.72 10.02
C ASP A 89 -9.20 -1.15 9.73
N ASP A 90 -8.42 -1.26 10.80
CA ASP A 90 -7.00 -1.59 10.71
C ASP A 90 -6.74 -3.03 10.21
N GLY A 91 -7.68 -3.95 10.44
CA GLY A 91 -7.60 -5.33 9.95
C GLY A 91 -7.78 -5.38 8.44
N ALA A 92 -8.85 -4.76 7.95
CA ALA A 92 -9.13 -4.62 6.53
C ALA A 92 -7.98 -3.90 5.81
N LEU A 93 -7.42 -2.83 6.40
CA LEU A 93 -6.27 -2.13 5.84
C LEU A 93 -5.05 -3.05 5.69
N LYS A 94 -4.75 -3.89 6.69
CA LYS A 94 -3.65 -4.86 6.62
C LYS A 94 -3.86 -5.88 5.51
N ASP A 95 -5.10 -6.33 5.30
CA ASP A 95 -5.42 -7.25 4.21
C ASP A 95 -5.20 -6.59 2.84
N TYR A 96 -5.63 -5.34 2.67
CA TYR A 96 -5.36 -4.57 1.46
C TYR A 96 -3.86 -4.27 1.25
N LEU A 97 -3.09 -4.04 2.30
CA LEU A 97 -1.64 -3.86 2.21
C LEU A 97 -0.93 -5.16 1.78
N ARG A 98 -1.37 -6.31 2.29
CA ARG A 98 -0.88 -7.63 1.85
C ARG A 98 -1.21 -7.89 0.39
N GLU A 99 -2.44 -7.59 -0.02
CA GLU A 99 -2.85 -7.74 -1.42
C GLU A 99 -2.10 -6.76 -2.34
N SER A 100 -1.90 -5.52 -1.90
CA SER A 100 -1.09 -4.53 -2.61
C SER A 100 0.33 -5.06 -2.88
N HIS A 101 0.98 -5.60 -1.85
CA HIS A 101 2.29 -6.24 -1.97
C HIS A 101 2.26 -7.37 -3.00
N ARG A 102 1.31 -8.30 -2.88
CA ARG A 102 1.13 -9.41 -3.83
C ARG A 102 0.96 -8.93 -5.27
N LEU A 103 0.10 -7.94 -5.51
CA LEU A 103 -0.13 -7.36 -6.83
C LEU A 103 1.14 -6.73 -7.43
N VAL A 104 2.00 -6.14 -6.61
CA VAL A 104 3.28 -5.59 -7.07
C VAL A 104 4.29 -6.70 -7.34
N VAL A 105 4.34 -7.75 -6.52
CA VAL A 105 5.17 -8.95 -6.76
C VAL A 105 4.82 -9.62 -8.09
N LEU A 106 3.54 -9.74 -8.42
CA LEU A 106 3.09 -10.30 -9.69
C LEU A 106 3.59 -9.50 -10.90
N LYS A 107 3.88 -8.21 -10.74
CA LYS A 107 4.45 -7.34 -11.78
C LYS A 107 5.97 -7.42 -11.89
N LEU A 108 6.65 -8.16 -11.01
CA LEU A 108 8.08 -8.43 -11.13
C LEU A 108 8.32 -9.53 -12.18
N THR A 109 9.52 -9.53 -12.78
CA THR A 109 9.92 -10.61 -13.69
C THR A 109 10.09 -11.92 -12.93
N LYS A 110 10.02 -13.07 -13.61
CA LYS A 110 10.29 -14.38 -12.99
C LYS A 110 11.67 -14.42 -12.32
N LYS A 111 12.68 -13.84 -12.97
CA LYS A 111 14.06 -13.71 -12.43
C LYS A 111 14.08 -12.91 -11.13
N ALA A 112 13.49 -11.72 -11.13
CA ALA A 112 13.43 -10.87 -9.93
C ALA A 112 12.67 -11.54 -8.77
N ARG A 113 11.56 -12.24 -9.06
CA ARG A 113 10.87 -13.01 -8.02
C ARG A 113 11.74 -14.11 -7.44
N LYS A 114 12.49 -14.86 -8.27
CA LYS A 114 13.40 -15.90 -7.81
C LYS A 114 14.52 -15.34 -6.92
N GLU A 115 15.16 -14.25 -7.35
CA GLU A 115 16.24 -13.59 -6.60
C GLU A 115 15.77 -13.05 -5.24
N LEU A 116 14.50 -12.64 -5.15
CA LEU A 116 13.90 -12.13 -3.91
C LEU A 116 13.25 -13.22 -3.05
N GLY A 117 13.31 -14.50 -3.43
CA GLY A 117 12.62 -15.58 -2.70
C GLY A 117 11.08 -15.51 -2.78
N LEU A 118 10.55 -14.85 -3.81
CA LEU A 118 9.12 -14.61 -4.06
C LEU A 118 8.57 -15.44 -5.22
N ALA A 119 9.35 -16.38 -5.75
CA ALA A 119 8.81 -17.37 -6.67
C ALA A 119 7.83 -18.23 -5.88
N ALA A 120 6.53 -18.14 -6.22
CA ALA A 120 5.56 -19.10 -5.70
C ALA A 120 6.07 -20.52 -5.99
N GLY A 121 5.92 -21.40 -5.00
CA GLY A 121 5.94 -22.84 -5.24
C GLY A 121 4.89 -23.25 -6.26
#